data_AF-A0A844MKP7-F1
#
_entry.id   AF-A0A844MKP7-F1
#
_cell.length_a   1.000
_cell.length_b   1.000
_cell.length_c   1.000
_cell.angle_alpha   90.00
_cell.angle_beta   90.00
_cell.angle_gamma   90.00
#
_symmetry.space_group_name_H-M   'P 1'
#
loop_
_entity.id
_entity.type
_entity.pdbx_description
1 polymer ?
#
loop_
_entity_poly.entity_id
_entity_poly.type
_entity_poly.pdbx_seq_one_letter_code
_entity_poly.pdbx_strand_id
1 'polypeptide(L)'
;MLVGGDVRLERGFLGAFGGSIELGGLAEPGTVGLWANNGILSLNFPKNVARADVSITDAARLNVLAGNGGSIAINAANINVSGDSRLFAGIDVEQGSVNSQAGDITLNATGAIKINESSLIINDVNRNATGNSGNINVIANSVSLTDEAQLSASTYGRGNAGSVKVSATDSVIQPQSL
;
A
#
# COMPACT_ATOMS: atom_id res chain seq x y z
N MET A 1 -5.53 -11.97 2.81
CA MET A 1 -6.08 -11.55 1.51
C MET A 1 -7.58 -11.34 1.66
N LEU A 2 -8.15 -10.30 1.04
CA LEU A 2 -9.58 -10.05 1.01
C LEU A 2 -10.00 -9.74 -0.44
N VAL A 3 -10.89 -10.55 -0.99
CA VAL A 3 -11.37 -10.43 -2.37
C VAL A 3 -12.89 -10.58 -2.43
N GLY A 4 -13.57 -9.71 -3.17
CA GLY A 4 -15.04 -9.70 -3.26
C GLY A 4 -15.57 -8.60 -4.19
N GLY A 5 -16.67 -7.96 -3.77
CA GLY A 5 -17.11 -6.67 -4.33
C GLY A 5 -16.30 -5.52 -3.72
N ASP A 6 -16.97 -4.41 -3.40
CA ASP A 6 -16.31 -3.32 -2.68
C ASP A 6 -15.70 -3.81 -1.37
N VAL A 7 -14.46 -3.38 -1.10
CA VAL A 7 -13.78 -3.65 0.17
C VAL A 7 -13.74 -2.39 0.99
N ARG A 8 -14.31 -2.42 2.20
CA ARG A 8 -14.31 -1.30 3.14
C ARG A 8 -13.66 -1.72 4.45
N LEU A 9 -12.69 -0.92 4.90
CA LEU A 9 -12.09 -1.03 6.21
C LEU A 9 -12.25 0.31 6.93
N GLU A 10 -13.13 0.34 7.91
CA GLU A 10 -13.45 1.52 8.71
C GLU A 10 -13.01 1.25 10.15
N ARG A 11 -12.12 2.07 10.72
CA ARG A 11 -11.54 1.89 12.08
C ARG A 11 -10.80 0.58 12.33
N GLY A 12 -10.77 -0.33 11.35
CA GLY A 12 -10.29 -1.69 11.51
C GLY A 12 -8.77 -1.81 11.43
N PHE A 13 -8.26 -2.94 11.91
CA PHE A 13 -6.85 -3.30 11.83
C PHE A 13 -6.70 -4.63 11.08
N LEU A 14 -5.91 -4.65 10.01
CA LEU A 14 -5.38 -5.87 9.42
C LEU A 14 -3.88 -5.93 9.65
N GLY A 15 -3.45 -6.93 10.43
CA GLY A 15 -2.04 -7.21 10.69
C GLY A 15 -1.60 -8.49 10.00
N ALA A 16 -0.47 -8.43 9.30
CA ALA A 16 0.25 -9.58 8.77
C ALA A 16 1.76 -9.30 8.85
N PHE A 17 2.29 -9.14 10.06
CA PHE A 17 3.69 -8.79 10.32
C PHE A 17 4.66 -9.72 9.57
N GLY A 18 5.47 -9.16 8.66
CA GLY A 18 6.39 -9.89 7.78
C GLY A 18 5.74 -10.66 6.63
N GLY A 19 4.40 -10.75 6.61
CA GLY A 19 3.59 -11.37 5.56
C GLY A 19 2.95 -10.36 4.62
N SER A 20 2.00 -10.82 3.81
CA SER A 20 1.37 -9.99 2.77
C SER A 20 -0.10 -9.68 3.07
N ILE A 21 -0.49 -8.41 2.89
CA ILE A 21 -1.88 -7.98 2.81
C ILE A 21 -2.19 -7.67 1.34
N GLU A 22 -3.18 -8.36 0.79
CA GLU A 22 -3.71 -8.06 -0.54
C GLU A 22 -5.22 -7.83 -0.49
N LEU A 23 -5.65 -6.69 -1.05
CA LEU A 23 -7.05 -6.25 -1.11
C LEU A 23 -7.46 -5.96 -2.55
N GLY A 24 -8.72 -6.27 -2.88
CA GLY A 24 -9.35 -5.84 -4.13
C GLY A 24 -10.65 -6.57 -4.39
N GLY A 25 -11.29 -6.27 -5.52
CA GLY A 25 -12.55 -6.90 -5.86
C GLY A 25 -12.96 -6.68 -7.31
N LEU A 26 -14.09 -7.26 -7.70
CA LEU A 26 -14.74 -7.05 -8.99
C LEU A 26 -16.13 -6.43 -8.76
N ALA A 27 -16.46 -5.41 -9.54
CA ALA A 27 -17.77 -4.76 -9.49
C ALA A 27 -18.85 -5.56 -10.24
N GLU A 28 -18.43 -6.53 -11.05
CA GLU A 28 -19.28 -7.37 -11.88
C GLU A 28 -18.83 -8.84 -11.78
N PRO A 29 -19.68 -9.82 -12.14
CA PRO A 29 -19.30 -11.23 -12.12
C PRO A 29 -18.02 -11.51 -12.90
N GLY A 30 -17.06 -12.15 -12.25
CA GLY A 30 -15.79 -12.54 -12.85
C GLY A 30 -14.97 -13.38 -11.88
N THR A 31 -13.77 -13.77 -12.30
CA THR A 31 -12.84 -14.57 -11.49
C THR A 31 -11.58 -13.79 -11.25
N VAL A 32 -11.24 -13.57 -9.97
CA VAL A 32 -9.91 -13.12 -9.57
C VAL A 32 -9.04 -14.36 -9.41
N GLY A 33 -7.97 -14.43 -10.19
CA GLY A 33 -7.01 -15.53 -10.11
C GLY A 33 -6.13 -15.39 -8.86
N LEU A 34 -5.61 -16.53 -8.40
CA LEU A 34 -4.57 -16.59 -7.39
C LEU A 34 -3.32 -17.18 -8.02
N TRP A 35 -2.23 -16.43 -8.01
CA TRP A 35 -0.93 -16.90 -8.48
C TRP A 35 -0.02 -17.16 -7.29
N ALA A 36 0.71 -18.27 -7.35
CA ALA A 36 1.74 -18.61 -6.38
C ALA A 36 3.09 -18.59 -7.10
N ASN A 37 4.00 -17.71 -6.68
CA ASN A 37 5.36 -17.68 -7.17
C ASN A 37 6.34 -17.70 -5.99
N ASN A 38 7.20 -18.72 -5.93
CA ASN A 38 8.19 -18.91 -4.87
C ASN A 38 7.60 -18.79 -3.44
N GLY A 39 6.39 -19.31 -3.24
CA GLY A 39 5.69 -19.26 -1.94
C GLY A 39 4.97 -17.95 -1.63
N ILE A 40 5.02 -16.95 -2.52
CA ILE A 40 4.26 -15.71 -2.41
C ILE A 40 2.96 -15.87 -3.20
N LEU A 41 1.83 -15.61 -2.54
CA LEU A 41 0.51 -15.60 -3.14
C LEU A 41 0.14 -14.18 -3.58
N SER A 42 -0.33 -14.03 -4.82
CA SER A 42 -0.82 -12.76 -5.33
C SER A 42 -2.10 -12.85 -6.16
N LEU A 43 -2.97 -11.86 -6.01
CA LEU A 43 -4.21 -11.70 -6.77
C LEU A 43 -3.91 -11.25 -8.20
N ASN A 44 -4.53 -11.92 -9.16
CA ASN A 44 -4.50 -11.55 -10.56
C ASN A 44 -5.90 -11.16 -11.04
N PHE A 45 -6.08 -9.88 -11.34
CA PHE A 45 -7.37 -9.33 -11.77
C PHE A 45 -7.53 -9.43 -13.30
N PRO A 46 -8.67 -9.91 -13.80
CA PRO A 46 -8.96 -9.97 -15.23
C PRO A 46 -9.01 -8.56 -15.84
N LYS A 47 -8.49 -8.40 -17.08
CA LYS A 47 -8.41 -7.10 -17.76
C LYS A 47 -9.76 -6.56 -18.25
N ASN A 48 -10.73 -7.45 -18.48
CA ASN A 48 -12.01 -7.13 -19.12
C ASN A 48 -13.18 -7.09 -18.12
N VAL A 49 -12.91 -7.12 -16.81
CA VAL A 49 -13.94 -7.01 -15.78
C VAL A 49 -13.62 -5.80 -14.92
N ALA A 50 -14.64 -4.98 -14.67
CA ALA A 50 -14.49 -3.81 -13.80
C ALA A 50 -14.08 -4.26 -12.39
N ARG A 51 -13.02 -3.63 -11.87
CA ARG A 51 -12.62 -3.81 -10.47
C ARG A 51 -13.61 -3.09 -9.55
N ALA A 52 -13.76 -3.57 -8.33
CA ALA A 52 -14.51 -2.88 -7.29
C ALA A 52 -13.66 -1.82 -6.60
N ASP A 53 -14.30 -0.97 -5.80
CA ASP A 53 -13.61 0.05 -5.02
C ASP A 53 -13.02 -0.52 -3.73
N VAL A 54 -11.94 0.11 -3.24
CA VAL A 54 -11.34 -0.19 -1.94
C VAL A 54 -11.22 1.10 -1.12
N SER A 55 -11.78 1.10 0.09
CA SER A 55 -11.74 2.24 1.02
C SER A 55 -11.13 1.83 2.36
N ILE A 56 -10.11 2.57 2.79
CA ILE A 56 -9.42 2.46 4.08
C ILE A 56 -9.61 3.79 4.82
N THR A 57 -10.51 3.84 5.79
CA THR A 57 -10.99 5.10 6.37
C THR A 57 -11.12 5.05 7.89
N ASP A 58 -11.30 6.22 8.50
CA ASP A 58 -11.58 6.39 9.93
C ASP A 58 -10.55 5.70 10.84
N ALA A 59 -9.27 6.06 10.70
CA ALA A 59 -8.13 5.55 11.45
C ALA A 59 -7.86 4.05 11.25
N ALA A 60 -8.32 3.50 10.13
CA ALA A 60 -8.02 2.13 9.74
C ALA A 60 -6.51 1.91 9.52
N ARG A 61 -6.06 0.68 9.76
CA ARG A 61 -4.64 0.32 9.69
C ARG A 61 -4.42 -0.99 8.95
N LEU A 62 -3.53 -0.95 7.97
CA LEU A 62 -2.90 -2.13 7.36
C LEU A 62 -1.44 -2.17 7.84
N ASN A 63 -1.02 -3.28 8.45
CA ASN A 63 0.33 -3.36 9.02
C ASN A 63 1.01 -4.69 8.70
N VAL A 64 2.15 -4.60 8.01
CA VAL A 64 3.06 -5.70 7.70
C VAL A 64 4.49 -5.46 8.19
N LEU A 65 4.73 -4.38 8.94
CA LEU A 65 6.04 -3.98 9.47
C LEU A 65 6.69 -5.13 10.27
N ALA A 66 7.94 -5.49 9.97
CA ALA A 66 8.66 -6.58 10.65
C ALA A 66 10.17 -6.46 10.41
N GLY A 67 10.98 -7.38 10.94
CA GLY A 67 12.44 -7.37 10.70
C GLY A 67 12.87 -7.71 9.27
N ASN A 68 11.95 -8.18 8.42
CA ASN A 68 12.20 -8.53 7.03
C ASN A 68 10.87 -8.71 6.27
N GLY A 69 10.87 -8.46 4.97
CA GLY A 69 9.70 -8.68 4.10
C GLY A 69 8.54 -7.74 4.39
N GLY A 70 7.33 -8.27 4.34
CA GLY A 70 6.10 -7.50 4.53
C GLY A 70 5.69 -6.70 3.29
N SER A 71 4.57 -7.06 2.65
CA SER A 71 4.06 -6.33 1.48
C SER A 71 2.58 -5.98 1.60
N ILE A 72 2.18 -4.83 1.05
CA ILE A 72 0.77 -4.44 0.92
C ILE A 72 0.47 -4.23 -0.56
N ALA A 73 -0.57 -4.87 -1.08
CA ALA A 73 -1.06 -4.62 -2.43
C ALA A 73 -2.57 -4.33 -2.43
N ILE A 74 -2.97 -3.26 -3.10
CA ILE A 74 -4.38 -2.91 -3.29
C ILE A 74 -4.65 -2.75 -4.78
N ASN A 75 -5.59 -3.54 -5.30
CA ASN A 75 -6.01 -3.49 -6.71
C ASN A 75 -7.51 -3.17 -6.78
N ALA A 76 -7.87 -2.03 -7.36
CA ALA A 76 -9.25 -1.53 -7.32
C ALA A 76 -9.62 -0.75 -8.58
N ALA A 77 -10.90 -0.38 -8.71
CA ALA A 77 -11.30 0.70 -9.62
C ALA A 77 -10.87 2.04 -9.02
N ASN A 78 -11.30 2.34 -7.80
CA ASN A 78 -10.82 3.48 -7.03
C ASN A 78 -10.28 3.04 -5.67
N ILE A 79 -9.24 3.74 -5.18
CA ILE A 79 -8.68 3.54 -3.84
C ILE A 79 -8.83 4.84 -3.05
N ASN A 80 -9.48 4.76 -1.89
CA ASN A 80 -9.59 5.87 -0.94
C ASN A 80 -8.85 5.53 0.36
N VAL A 81 -7.92 6.39 0.79
CA VAL A 81 -7.25 6.31 2.09
C VAL A 81 -7.44 7.65 2.81
N SER A 82 -8.29 7.66 3.83
CA SER A 82 -8.72 8.91 4.50
C SER A 82 -8.88 8.76 6.02
N GLY A 83 -9.13 9.87 6.71
CA GLY A 83 -9.39 9.96 8.15
C GLY A 83 -8.28 9.38 9.02
N ASP A 84 -7.04 9.86 8.93
CA ASP A 84 -5.89 9.38 9.72
C ASP A 84 -5.53 7.89 9.50
N SER A 85 -5.94 7.31 8.38
CA SER A 85 -5.68 5.91 8.06
C SER A 85 -4.21 5.65 7.71
N ARG A 86 -3.73 4.44 7.98
CA ARG A 86 -2.30 4.11 7.88
C ARG A 86 -2.01 2.79 7.21
N LEU A 87 -1.09 2.81 6.25
CA LEU A 87 -0.53 1.62 5.61
C LEU A 87 0.95 1.54 5.98
N PHE A 88 1.34 0.50 6.72
CA PHE A 88 2.69 0.32 7.24
C PHE A 88 3.35 -0.95 6.70
N ALA A 89 4.45 -0.75 5.98
CA ALA A 89 5.47 -1.74 5.69
C ALA A 89 6.84 -1.21 6.16
N GLY A 90 7.90 -1.98 5.94
CA GLY A 90 9.26 -1.55 6.29
C GLY A 90 9.92 -2.45 7.34
N ILE A 91 11.01 -1.94 7.92
CA ILE A 91 11.76 -2.64 8.98
C ILE A 91 11.50 -1.98 10.33
N ASP A 92 11.00 -2.76 11.29
CA ASP A 92 10.64 -2.26 12.61
C ASP A 92 11.86 -1.89 13.47
N VAL A 93 11.63 -1.07 14.50
CA VAL A 93 12.65 -0.57 15.44
C VAL A 93 13.46 -1.73 16.01
N GLU A 94 14.79 -1.59 16.02
CA GLU A 94 15.74 -2.58 16.56
C GLU A 94 15.68 -3.97 15.89
N GLN A 95 15.02 -4.09 14.74
CA GLN A 95 14.94 -5.33 13.98
C GLN A 95 15.79 -5.32 12.71
N GLY A 96 15.83 -6.48 12.06
CA GLY A 96 16.48 -6.69 10.78
C GLY A 96 17.97 -6.97 10.85
N SER A 97 18.58 -7.11 9.69
CA SER A 97 19.98 -7.46 9.47
C SER A 97 20.48 -6.81 8.19
N VAL A 98 21.78 -6.90 7.92
CA VAL A 98 22.37 -6.37 6.67
C VAL A 98 21.76 -6.98 5.40
N ASN A 99 21.10 -8.13 5.51
CA ASN A 99 20.43 -8.82 4.40
C ASN A 99 18.90 -8.64 4.43
N SER A 100 18.35 -7.92 5.41
CA SER A 100 16.92 -7.67 5.46
C SER A 100 16.48 -6.74 4.34
N GLN A 101 15.35 -7.06 3.73
CA GLN A 101 14.71 -6.31 2.68
C GLN A 101 13.22 -6.23 3.00
N ALA A 102 12.72 -5.01 3.23
CA ALA A 102 11.28 -4.80 3.32
C ALA A 102 10.61 -5.05 1.96
N GLY A 103 9.38 -5.55 1.99
CA GLY A 103 8.54 -5.67 0.80
C GLY A 103 7.97 -4.32 0.38
N ASP A 104 7.18 -4.31 -0.68
CA ASP A 104 6.65 -3.08 -1.28
C ASP A 104 5.22 -2.78 -0.81
N ILE A 105 4.85 -1.50 -0.87
CA ILE A 105 3.46 -1.07 -0.86
C ILE A 105 3.06 -0.70 -2.30
N THR A 106 2.04 -1.35 -2.83
CA THR A 106 1.54 -1.10 -4.19
C THR A 106 0.05 -0.75 -4.16
N LEU A 107 -0.30 0.44 -4.64
CA LEU A 107 -1.66 0.87 -4.90
C LEU A 107 -1.88 0.94 -6.41
N ASN A 108 -2.79 0.12 -6.93
CA ASN A 108 -3.06 -0.02 -8.35
C ASN A 108 -4.55 0.15 -8.64
N ALA A 109 -4.93 1.37 -9.02
CA ALA A 109 -6.29 1.71 -9.42
C ALA A 109 -6.39 1.81 -10.95
N THR A 110 -7.53 1.42 -11.53
CA THR A 110 -7.83 1.71 -12.94
C THR A 110 -8.49 3.08 -13.12
N GLY A 111 -8.98 3.69 -12.04
CA GLY A 111 -9.59 5.01 -11.98
C GLY A 111 -8.74 5.94 -11.11
N ALA A 112 -9.21 6.26 -9.92
CA ALA A 112 -8.56 7.25 -9.05
C ALA A 112 -7.94 6.65 -7.77
N ILE A 113 -6.85 7.25 -7.31
CA ILE A 113 -6.32 7.08 -5.96
C ILE A 113 -6.42 8.41 -5.23
N LYS A 114 -7.09 8.42 -4.07
CA LYS A 114 -7.20 9.57 -3.18
C LYS A 114 -6.62 9.22 -1.82
N ILE A 115 -5.68 10.03 -1.37
CA ILE A 115 -5.07 9.93 -0.05
C ILE A 115 -5.14 11.31 0.59
N ASN A 116 -5.86 11.43 1.70
CA ASN A 116 -6.13 12.71 2.34
C ASN A 116 -6.31 12.57 3.85
N GLU A 117 -6.68 13.68 4.50
CA GLU A 117 -7.01 13.76 5.93
C GLU A 117 -5.91 13.15 6.81
N SER A 118 -4.68 13.66 6.66
CA SER A 118 -3.47 13.26 7.41
C SER A 118 -3.14 11.76 7.35
N SER A 119 -3.66 11.05 6.34
CA SER A 119 -3.39 9.63 6.14
C SER A 119 -1.95 9.37 5.69
N LEU A 120 -1.40 8.24 6.13
CA LEU A 120 0.02 7.91 5.96
C LEU A 120 0.20 6.57 5.24
N ILE A 121 1.08 6.55 4.24
CA ILE A 121 1.57 5.32 3.62
C ILE A 121 3.08 5.28 3.76
N ILE A 122 3.57 4.35 4.56
CA ILE A 122 4.94 4.38 5.06
C ILE A 122 5.58 3.01 4.87
N ASN A 123 6.77 3.02 4.28
CA ASN A 123 7.61 1.84 4.05
C ASN A 123 9.04 2.13 4.54
N ASP A 124 9.17 2.40 5.83
CA ASP A 124 10.42 2.93 6.39
C ASP A 124 11.27 1.85 7.07
N VAL A 125 12.60 2.02 7.01
CA VAL A 125 13.52 1.34 7.94
C VAL A 125 13.66 2.21 9.18
N ASN A 126 13.07 1.78 10.29
CA ASN A 126 12.98 2.58 11.51
C ASN A 126 14.33 2.75 12.22
N ARG A 127 14.36 3.64 13.22
CA ARG A 127 15.57 3.90 14.03
C ARG A 127 16.09 2.60 14.65
N ASN A 128 17.41 2.49 14.75
CA ASN A 128 18.12 1.30 15.24
C ASN A 128 17.86 0.01 14.44
N ALA A 129 17.07 0.03 13.37
CA ALA A 129 16.88 -1.09 12.47
C ALA A 129 18.02 -1.20 11.45
N THR A 130 18.24 -2.39 10.90
CA THR A 130 19.17 -2.60 9.78
C THR A 130 18.51 -3.36 8.64
N GLY A 131 18.69 -2.88 7.42
CA GLY A 131 18.23 -3.48 6.17
C GLY A 131 17.78 -2.42 5.17
N ASN A 132 17.25 -2.85 4.04
CA ASN A 132 16.81 -1.94 2.98
C ASN A 132 15.29 -1.76 3.01
N SER A 133 14.86 -0.51 2.84
CA SER A 133 13.45 -0.15 2.67
C SER A 133 12.92 -0.66 1.32
N GLY A 134 11.64 -0.99 1.27
CA GLY A 134 10.95 -1.31 0.03
C GLY A 134 10.35 -0.05 -0.62
N ASN A 135 9.74 -0.22 -1.78
CA ASN A 135 9.18 0.90 -2.54
C ASN A 135 7.71 1.15 -2.19
N ILE A 136 7.25 2.35 -2.53
CA ILE A 136 5.83 2.70 -2.62
C ILE A 136 5.50 2.97 -4.09
N ASN A 137 4.64 2.16 -4.68
CA ASN A 137 4.19 2.29 -6.07
C ASN A 137 2.72 2.71 -6.09
N VAL A 138 2.42 3.87 -6.67
CA VAL A 138 1.06 4.41 -6.82
C VAL A 138 0.75 4.54 -8.30
N ILE A 139 -0.22 3.77 -8.79
CA ILE A 139 -0.56 3.67 -10.22
C ILE A 139 -2.07 3.90 -10.36
N ALA A 140 -2.46 4.91 -11.14
CA ALA A 140 -3.86 5.25 -11.39
C ALA A 140 -4.02 6.04 -12.69
N ASN A 141 -5.25 6.36 -13.07
CA ASN A 141 -5.49 7.43 -14.04
C ASN A 141 -5.30 8.80 -13.37
N SER A 142 -5.86 8.98 -12.17
CA SER A 142 -5.71 10.20 -11.37
C SER A 142 -5.23 9.89 -9.97
N VAL A 143 -4.25 10.65 -9.49
CA VAL A 143 -3.74 10.55 -8.11
C VAL A 143 -3.91 11.89 -7.40
N SER A 144 -4.51 11.88 -6.21
CA SER A 144 -4.66 13.05 -5.35
C SER A 144 -4.05 12.75 -3.98
N LEU A 145 -3.06 13.55 -3.58
CA LEU A 145 -2.47 13.57 -2.25
C LEU A 145 -2.79 14.94 -1.64
N THR A 146 -3.73 15.05 -0.70
CA THR A 146 -4.18 16.34 -0.13
C THR A 146 -4.23 16.31 1.39
N ASP A 147 -4.51 17.45 2.02
CA ASP A 147 -4.85 17.53 3.44
C ASP A 147 -3.82 16.82 4.34
N GLU A 148 -2.54 17.18 4.17
CA GLU A 148 -1.39 16.65 4.94
C GLU A 148 -1.11 15.14 4.78
N ALA A 149 -1.69 14.48 3.77
CA ALA A 149 -1.35 13.11 3.46
C ALA A 149 0.13 12.94 3.04
N GLN A 150 0.74 11.82 3.43
CA GLN A 150 2.16 11.56 3.20
C GLN A 150 2.44 10.15 2.66
N LEU A 151 3.40 10.07 1.75
CA LEU A 151 4.07 8.84 1.32
C LEU A 151 5.54 8.89 1.77
N SER A 152 6.04 7.85 2.44
CA SER A 152 7.46 7.76 2.84
C SER A 152 8.03 6.38 2.58
N ALA A 153 9.19 6.32 1.93
CA ALA A 153 10.00 5.11 1.76
C ALA A 153 11.45 5.43 2.19
N SER A 154 11.62 5.74 3.46
CA SER A 154 12.84 6.32 4.03
C SER A 154 13.61 5.33 4.89
N THR A 155 14.86 5.65 5.19
CA THR A 155 15.68 4.89 6.15
C THR A 155 16.18 5.82 7.26
N TYR A 156 15.68 5.59 8.48
CA TYR A 156 16.15 6.21 9.71
C TYR A 156 17.18 5.35 10.46
N GLY A 157 17.20 4.05 10.19
CA GLY A 157 18.22 3.11 10.66
C GLY A 157 19.42 3.01 9.71
N ARG A 158 19.92 1.79 9.49
CA ARG A 158 21.03 1.51 8.57
C ARG A 158 20.56 0.72 7.35
N GLY A 159 20.92 1.21 6.17
CA GLY A 159 20.71 0.55 4.89
C GLY A 159 20.21 1.54 3.84
N ASN A 160 19.71 1.04 2.71
CA ASN A 160 19.25 1.90 1.62
C ASN A 160 17.77 2.26 1.80
N ALA A 161 17.43 3.52 1.51
CA ALA A 161 16.04 3.96 1.39
C ALA A 161 15.42 3.38 0.11
N GLY A 162 14.10 3.18 0.13
CA GLY A 162 13.32 2.83 -1.04
C GLY A 162 13.01 4.05 -1.89
N SER A 163 12.07 3.88 -2.82
CA SER A 163 11.56 4.97 -3.65
C SER A 163 10.04 5.08 -3.57
N VAL A 164 9.54 6.30 -3.71
CA VAL A 164 8.12 6.57 -3.92
C VAL A 164 7.93 6.90 -5.39
N LYS A 165 7.17 6.08 -6.11
CA LYS A 165 6.84 6.28 -7.52
C LYS A 165 5.35 6.48 -7.68
N VAL A 166 4.98 7.63 -8.22
CA VAL A 166 3.59 7.94 -8.61
C VAL A 166 3.51 7.96 -10.13
N SER A 167 2.58 7.21 -10.69
CA SER A 167 2.32 7.12 -12.13
C SER A 167 0.83 7.35 -12.38
N ALA A 168 0.51 8.50 -12.96
CA ALA A 168 -0.84 8.87 -13.35
C ALA A 168 -0.90 9.13 -14.86
N THR A 169 -1.95 8.67 -15.53
CA THR A 169 -2.14 8.94 -16.97
C THR A 169 -2.81 10.28 -17.23
N ASP A 170 -3.65 10.75 -16.30
CA ASP A 170 -4.52 11.90 -16.51
C ASP A 170 -4.09 13.09 -15.63
N SER A 171 -3.92 12.88 -14.32
CA SER A 171 -3.56 13.97 -13.40
C SER A 171 -2.89 13.52 -12.11
N VAL A 172 -2.01 14.38 -11.59
CA VAL A 172 -1.47 14.31 -10.24
C VAL A 172 -1.78 15.62 -9.52
N ILE A 173 -2.48 15.55 -8.39
CA ILE A 173 -2.82 16.68 -7.54
C ILE A 173 -2.05 16.53 -6.22
N GLN A 174 -1.26 17.54 -5.87
CA GLN A 174 -0.60 17.68 -4.57
C GLN A 174 -0.78 19.12 -4.07
N PRO A 175 -0.85 19.38 -2.75
CA PRO A 175 -0.92 20.74 -2.23
C PRO A 175 0.29 21.54 -2.70
N GLN A 176 0.05 22.78 -3.15
CA GLN A 176 1.14 23.71 -3.41
C GLN A 176 1.75 24.13 -2.07
N SER A 177 3.07 23.97 -1.91
CA SER A 177 3.80 24.64 -0.84
C SER A 177 3.71 26.15 -1.06
N LEU A 178 3.02 26.86 -0.17
CA LEU A 178 2.99 28.33 -0.11
C LEU A 178 4.34 28.91 0.34
#